data_AF-A0A811SI36-F1
#
_entry.id   AF-A0A811SI36-F1
#
_cell.length_a   1.000
_cell.length_b   1.000
_cell.length_c   1.000
_cell.angle_alpha   90.00
_cell.angle_beta   90.00
_cell.angle_gamma   90.00
#
_symmetry.space_group_name_H-M   'P 1'
#
loop_
_entity.id
_entity.type
_entity.pdbx_description
1 polymer ?
#
loop_
_entity_poly.entity_id
_entity_poly.type
_entity_poly.pdbx_seq_one_letter_code
_entity_poly.pdbx_strand_id
1 'polypeptide(L)'
;MLLRPLLRRGAAAAAAVSSGGARATALPDPPAALASLLLASRSYAKAKGGGKPASSTSNRGKVRAKDPRGVASADDAAGANFSAGGGGDDIDTEFELPTDPLPPTYDPALDVGPGGRPLFAFTDTFGSFAHRDANVYVDFTLDEWNAVLPEGLPAGMMKEFQETRRCAVMVRKTFLDLRDNFRRIVDPAVTTKLKDTKKQIVLDGPRSCGKSIALAMLVHWARTEGWLVFYVPQGKDWTHGGFFYRNTYSDFFDTPLQAAKILQDFLKYNETRLQQLPCQNFEPIPLGEGAGVGMMKGADTMEMPEGSTLYDLIQTGITHTHASVGVVVRLRKELSLVKDVLVLFAIDQYNSWFTFSDFQEPVTVRSCRSIHAKELTMVNAYRSMLHNDMMVGAFSHSTAVGKLRQELPDVPSGARLMFPRYTLDEAETVCHYYMRQKIIRRENFSEEKWKKIYYLSNGNGAEMRWLAAFV
;
A
#
# COMPACT_ATOMS: atom_id res chain seq x y z
N MET A 1 -78.72 14.41 15.57
CA MET A 1 -78.96 15.38 16.68
C MET A 1 -77.60 15.82 17.22
N LEU A 2 -77.50 17.09 17.62
CA LEU A 2 -76.60 17.67 18.65
C LEU A 2 -75.13 17.18 18.66
N LEU A 3 -74.19 17.93 18.10
CA LEU A 3 -73.53 19.13 18.66
C LEU A 3 -72.41 18.85 19.69
N ARG A 4 -71.17 19.21 19.28
CA ARG A 4 -70.12 19.93 20.07
C ARG A 4 -70.74 20.87 21.14
N PRO A 5 -70.05 21.28 22.24
CA PRO A 5 -69.00 22.33 22.10
C PRO A 5 -67.96 22.53 23.24
N LEU A 6 -67.17 23.63 23.08
CA LEU A 6 -66.47 24.46 24.10
C LEU A 6 -65.06 24.00 24.55
N LEU A 7 -64.05 24.85 24.82
CA LEU A 7 -63.78 26.33 24.78
C LEU A 7 -62.23 26.51 24.97
N ARG A 8 -61.48 27.59 24.67
CA ARG A 8 -61.64 28.88 23.92
C ARG A 8 -60.25 29.57 23.78
N ARG A 9 -60.03 30.36 22.70
CA ARG A 9 -59.26 31.64 22.52
C ARG A 9 -57.90 31.88 23.23
N GLY A 10 -57.03 32.78 22.74
CA GLY A 10 -57.11 33.77 21.64
C GLY A 10 -55.77 33.87 20.87
N ALA A 11 -55.69 34.41 19.65
CA ALA A 11 -55.94 35.81 19.22
C ALA A 11 -54.88 36.79 19.77
N ALA A 12 -54.26 37.70 18.99
CA ALA A 12 -54.65 38.23 17.66
C ALA A 12 -53.46 38.73 16.80
N ALA A 13 -53.76 38.92 15.51
CA ALA A 13 -53.39 40.00 14.56
C ALA A 13 -51.95 40.59 14.55
N ALA A 14 -51.22 40.73 13.42
CA ALA A 14 -51.53 41.10 12.02
C ALA A 14 -51.54 42.63 11.72
N ALA A 15 -50.46 43.09 11.08
CA ALA A 15 -50.33 44.22 10.13
C ALA A 15 -48.98 44.01 9.40
N ALA A 16 -48.80 43.91 8.07
CA ALA A 16 -49.37 44.54 6.88
C ALA A 16 -48.60 45.79 6.41
N VAL A 17 -48.51 45.91 5.06
CA VAL A 17 -48.30 47.12 4.22
C VAL A 17 -46.88 47.41 3.65
N SER A 18 -46.81 47.29 2.31
CA SER A 18 -45.96 48.05 1.35
C SER A 18 -44.43 47.89 1.43
N SER A 19 -43.60 48.17 0.42
CA SER A 19 -43.66 48.32 -1.05
C SER A 19 -42.31 48.94 -1.44
N GLY A 20 -41.74 48.63 -2.60
CA GLY A 20 -40.55 49.34 -3.08
C GLY A 20 -39.64 48.44 -3.90
N GLY A 21 -39.47 48.75 -5.18
CA GLY A 21 -38.59 47.99 -6.07
C GLY A 21 -37.33 48.76 -6.45
N ALA A 22 -36.68 48.23 -7.48
CA ALA A 22 -35.68 48.83 -8.35
C ALA A 22 -34.20 48.47 -8.14
N ARG A 23 -33.61 48.13 -9.30
CA ARG A 23 -32.21 48.21 -9.74
C ARG A 23 -31.21 47.11 -9.35
N ALA A 24 -30.75 46.43 -10.40
CA ALA A 24 -29.48 45.74 -10.46
C ALA A 24 -28.31 46.73 -10.48
N THR A 25 -27.16 46.29 -9.96
CA THR A 25 -25.85 46.90 -10.18
C THR A 25 -24.83 45.79 -10.41
N ALA A 26 -24.13 45.83 -11.55
CA ALA A 26 -23.00 44.97 -11.83
C ALA A 26 -21.77 45.40 -11.01
N LEU A 27 -20.87 44.44 -10.74
CA LEU A 27 -19.53 44.67 -10.20
C LEU A 27 -18.51 43.86 -11.03
N PRO A 28 -17.21 44.26 -11.05
CA PRO A 28 -16.46 44.29 -12.31
C PRO A 28 -15.37 43.21 -12.44
N ASP A 29 -14.87 43.06 -13.67
CA ASP A 29 -13.76 42.16 -14.02
C ASP A 29 -12.44 42.52 -13.29
N PRO A 30 -11.61 41.52 -12.93
CA PRO A 30 -10.29 41.75 -12.36
C PRO A 30 -9.25 42.16 -13.43
N PRO A 31 -8.23 42.97 -13.08
CA PRO A 31 -7.33 43.59 -14.04
C PRO A 31 -6.27 42.62 -14.60
N ALA A 32 -5.91 42.83 -15.87
CA ALA A 32 -4.90 42.08 -16.61
C ALA A 32 -3.45 42.35 -16.13
N ALA A 33 -3.05 41.75 -15.00
CA ALA A 33 -1.69 41.85 -14.46
C ALA A 33 -1.11 40.52 -13.92
N LEU A 34 -1.77 39.38 -14.14
CA LEU A 34 -1.35 38.04 -13.68
C LEU A 34 -0.76 37.13 -14.78
N ALA A 35 -0.66 37.60 -16.03
CA ALA A 35 -0.29 36.77 -17.17
C ALA A 35 1.22 36.45 -17.30
N SER A 36 2.10 37.02 -16.48
CA SER A 36 3.56 37.02 -16.73
C SER A 36 4.42 36.25 -15.71
N LEU A 37 3.83 35.37 -14.89
CA LEU A 37 4.59 34.52 -13.94
C LEU A 37 4.57 33.00 -14.23
N LEU A 38 3.97 32.57 -15.35
CA LEU A 38 3.80 31.15 -15.70
C LEU A 38 4.95 30.53 -16.53
N LEU A 39 6.20 30.96 -16.32
CA LEU A 39 7.38 30.33 -16.94
C LEU A 39 8.61 30.33 -16.02
N ALA A 40 8.76 29.29 -15.19
CA ALA A 40 10.06 28.79 -14.70
C ALA A 40 9.96 27.49 -13.86
N SER A 41 9.55 26.36 -14.43
CA SER A 41 9.94 25.06 -13.86
C SER A 41 11.41 24.78 -14.22
N ARG A 42 12.34 25.07 -13.29
CA ARG A 42 13.76 24.73 -13.46
C ARG A 42 14.18 23.61 -12.50
N SER A 43 14.48 22.46 -13.10
CA SER A 43 15.08 21.30 -12.45
C SER A 43 16.43 21.65 -11.82
N TYR A 44 16.61 21.38 -10.52
CA TYR A 44 17.91 21.54 -9.85
C TYR A 44 18.60 20.20 -9.64
N ALA A 45 19.43 19.82 -10.61
CA ALA A 45 20.51 18.84 -10.38
C ALA A 45 21.61 19.50 -9.53
N LYS A 46 22.03 18.83 -8.45
CA LYS A 46 22.95 19.40 -7.46
C LYS A 46 24.42 19.17 -7.86
N ALA A 47 25.05 20.19 -8.45
CA ALA A 47 26.48 20.15 -8.76
C ALA A 47 27.35 20.20 -7.48
N LYS A 48 28.42 19.40 -7.45
CA LYS A 48 29.53 19.55 -6.49
C LYS A 48 30.46 20.67 -6.98
N GLY A 49 30.79 21.62 -6.10
CA GLY A 49 31.80 22.66 -6.34
C GLY A 49 32.11 23.39 -5.04
N GLY A 50 33.38 23.43 -4.63
CA GLY A 50 33.81 24.01 -3.35
C GLY A 50 34.37 25.43 -3.49
N GLY A 51 34.34 26.18 -2.39
CA GLY A 51 35.01 27.48 -2.26
C GLY A 51 34.91 28.06 -0.84
N LYS A 52 36.06 28.31 -0.20
CA LYS A 52 36.22 29.17 1.00
C LYS A 52 36.98 30.44 0.55
N PRO A 53 36.75 31.63 1.15
CA PRO A 53 37.41 32.08 2.41
C PRO A 53 36.41 32.59 3.48
N ALA A 54 36.67 32.48 4.80
CA ALA A 54 37.36 33.44 5.71
C ALA A 54 36.69 34.84 5.84
N SER A 55 36.53 35.51 7.00
CA SER A 55 36.83 35.21 8.42
C SER A 55 36.29 36.32 9.35
N SER A 56 35.90 36.05 10.61
CA SER A 56 36.08 36.98 11.76
C SER A 56 35.65 36.41 13.15
N THR A 57 36.47 36.70 14.16
CA THR A 57 36.26 36.86 15.63
C THR A 57 34.82 36.91 16.22
N SER A 58 34.53 36.56 17.48
CA SER A 58 35.26 36.05 18.67
C SER A 58 34.21 35.44 19.65
N ASN A 59 34.50 34.61 20.68
CA ASN A 59 35.13 35.00 21.95
C ASN A 59 35.45 33.79 22.89
N ARG A 60 36.18 34.06 23.98
CA ARG A 60 36.75 33.12 25.00
C ARG A 60 35.71 32.27 25.78
N GLY A 61 36.08 31.14 26.41
CA GLY A 61 37.36 30.40 26.41
C GLY A 61 37.60 29.46 27.62
N LYS A 62 38.78 28.78 27.65
CA LYS A 62 39.38 27.92 28.73
C LYS A 62 38.55 26.68 29.15
N VAL A 63 39.12 25.48 29.33
CA VAL A 63 40.24 25.12 30.23
C VAL A 63 41.29 24.15 29.60
N ARG A 64 42.51 24.16 30.17
CA ARG A 64 43.68 23.28 29.95
C ARG A 64 43.35 21.81 29.62
N ALA A 65 43.97 21.12 28.65
CA ALA A 65 45.41 20.93 28.33
C ALA A 65 46.17 19.92 29.22
N LYS A 66 46.40 18.71 28.68
CA LYS A 66 47.60 17.89 28.95
C LYS A 66 47.82 16.88 27.80
N ASP A 67 49.02 16.90 27.26
CA ASP A 67 49.62 16.03 26.22
C ASP A 67 51.05 15.70 26.73
N PRO A 68 51.93 14.93 26.04
CA PRO A 68 51.73 13.96 24.95
C PRO A 68 52.49 12.62 25.19
N ARG A 69 52.49 11.71 24.19
CA ARG A 69 53.52 10.70 23.80
C ARG A 69 52.89 9.71 22.79
N GLY A 70 53.45 9.39 21.62
CA GLY A 70 54.62 9.90 20.88
C GLY A 70 55.23 8.83 19.95
N VAL A 71 55.79 9.25 18.80
CA VAL A 71 56.64 8.50 17.80
C VAL A 71 55.97 7.29 17.09
N ALA A 72 56.21 6.93 15.82
CA ALA A 72 57.10 7.38 14.72
C ALA A 72 56.35 7.20 13.35
N SER A 73 56.56 7.95 12.25
CA SER A 73 57.59 7.78 11.18
C SER A 73 57.79 6.32 10.71
N ALA A 74 57.97 5.95 9.44
CA ALA A 74 58.05 6.65 8.14
C ALA A 74 57.99 5.59 7.00
N ASP A 75 57.81 5.84 5.69
CA ASP A 75 57.14 6.88 4.85
C ASP A 75 57.09 6.31 3.39
N ASP A 76 56.84 7.13 2.34
CA ASP A 76 56.91 6.84 0.87
C ASP A 76 55.91 5.84 0.22
N ALA A 77 55.66 5.85 -1.10
CA ALA A 77 55.52 6.92 -2.11
C ALA A 77 55.01 6.30 -3.44
N ALA A 78 54.35 7.10 -4.28
CA ALA A 78 53.80 6.76 -5.62
C ALA A 78 52.69 5.67 -5.64
N GLY A 79 51.66 5.75 -6.50
CA GLY A 79 51.37 6.76 -7.51
C GLY A 79 50.68 6.13 -8.73
N ALA A 80 49.35 5.98 -8.69
CA ALA A 80 48.58 5.47 -9.83
C ALA A 80 47.19 6.13 -9.90
N ASN A 81 46.79 6.46 -11.13
CA ASN A 81 45.60 7.22 -11.50
C ASN A 81 44.28 6.79 -10.81
N PHE A 82 43.59 7.76 -10.21
CA PHE A 82 42.14 7.68 -10.03
C PHE A 82 41.44 7.92 -11.37
N SER A 83 41.13 6.84 -12.09
CA SER A 83 40.12 6.89 -13.15
C SER A 83 38.72 6.91 -12.54
N ALA A 84 37.89 7.85 -12.98
CA ALA A 84 36.47 7.82 -12.66
C ALA A 84 35.77 6.73 -13.47
N GLY A 85 35.26 5.71 -12.78
CA GLY A 85 34.35 4.69 -13.30
C GLY A 85 33.19 4.52 -12.32
N GLY A 86 31.98 4.32 -12.82
CA GLY A 86 30.82 4.06 -11.96
C GLY A 86 30.87 2.65 -11.38
N GLY A 87 30.47 2.50 -10.12
CA GLY A 87 30.10 1.23 -9.51
C GLY A 87 28.62 1.29 -9.09
N GLY A 88 27.71 0.47 -9.61
CA GLY A 88 27.97 -0.66 -10.51
C GLY A 88 28.65 -1.80 -9.76
N ASP A 89 27.82 -2.52 -9.00
CA ASP A 89 28.05 -3.87 -8.46
C ASP A 89 29.25 -4.10 -7.52
N ASP A 90 28.89 -4.32 -6.25
CA ASP A 90 29.59 -5.21 -5.32
C ASP A 90 28.50 -5.98 -4.53
N ILE A 91 27.52 -6.53 -5.26
CA ILE A 91 26.58 -7.57 -4.80
C ILE A 91 26.74 -8.81 -5.68
N ASP A 92 27.99 -9.15 -6.02
CA ASP A 92 28.37 -10.44 -6.61
C ASP A 92 28.66 -11.49 -5.53
N THR A 93 27.83 -11.52 -4.48
CA THR A 93 27.53 -12.80 -3.83
C THR A 93 26.45 -13.46 -4.67
N GLU A 94 26.83 -14.48 -5.44
CA GLU A 94 25.92 -15.30 -6.23
C GLU A 94 24.67 -15.67 -5.40
N PHE A 95 23.53 -15.21 -5.89
CA PHE A 95 22.24 -15.36 -5.24
C PHE A 95 21.72 -16.78 -5.45
N GLU A 96 22.07 -17.70 -4.54
CA GLU A 96 21.32 -18.94 -4.39
C GLU A 96 19.90 -18.59 -3.89
N LEU A 97 18.97 -18.55 -4.83
CA LEU A 97 17.53 -18.66 -4.60
C LEU A 97 17.20 -19.83 -3.67
N PRO A 98 16.01 -19.85 -3.04
CA PRO A 98 15.52 -21.04 -2.34
C PRO A 98 15.64 -22.27 -3.25
N THR A 99 16.54 -23.18 -2.91
CA THR A 99 16.73 -24.44 -3.62
C THR A 99 15.57 -25.36 -3.29
N ASP A 100 14.47 -25.19 -4.01
CA ASP A 100 13.57 -26.29 -4.31
C ASP A 100 14.11 -27.01 -5.56
N PRO A 101 14.22 -28.35 -5.58
CA PRO A 101 13.68 -29.28 -4.59
C PRO A 101 14.43 -29.28 -3.26
N LEU A 102 13.66 -29.42 -2.17
CA LEU A 102 14.10 -29.84 -0.84
C LEU A 102 15.33 -30.77 -0.92
N PRO A 103 16.39 -30.55 -0.10
CA PRO A 103 17.63 -31.30 -0.22
C PRO A 103 17.38 -32.81 -0.06
N PRO A 104 18.16 -33.70 -0.71
CA PRO A 104 17.93 -35.15 -0.74
C PRO A 104 18.01 -35.86 0.63
N THR A 105 18.28 -35.10 1.70
CA THR A 105 18.17 -35.50 3.11
C THR A 105 16.81 -35.11 3.73
N TYR A 106 15.79 -34.87 2.91
CA TYR A 106 14.43 -34.56 3.34
C TYR A 106 13.81 -35.77 4.05
N ASP A 107 13.73 -35.68 5.38
CA ASP A 107 13.04 -36.63 6.23
C ASP A 107 11.64 -36.08 6.59
N PRO A 108 10.54 -36.65 6.05
CA PRO A 108 9.18 -36.25 6.38
C PRO A 108 8.84 -36.44 7.86
N ALA A 109 9.55 -37.29 8.60
CA ALA A 109 9.35 -37.46 10.05
C ALA A 109 9.76 -36.22 10.87
N LEU A 110 10.38 -35.23 10.25
CA LEU A 110 10.68 -33.93 10.86
C LEU A 110 9.58 -32.88 10.64
N ASP A 111 8.60 -33.14 9.77
CA ASP A 111 7.52 -32.20 9.42
C ASP A 111 6.36 -32.27 10.44
N VAL A 112 6.72 -32.34 11.72
CA VAL A 112 5.82 -32.56 12.86
C VAL A 112 5.74 -31.30 13.72
N GLY A 113 4.54 -30.72 13.73
CA GLY A 113 4.17 -29.58 14.55
C GLY A 113 3.72 -29.95 15.96
N PRO A 114 3.13 -28.99 16.69
CA PRO A 114 2.69 -29.18 18.07
C PRO A 114 1.72 -30.36 18.22
N GLY A 115 1.93 -31.16 19.27
CA GLY A 115 1.06 -32.31 19.59
C GLY A 115 1.01 -33.42 18.52
N GLY A 116 2.04 -33.55 17.68
CA GLY A 116 2.12 -34.59 16.65
C GLY A 116 1.33 -34.30 15.37
N ARG A 117 0.82 -33.07 15.20
CA ARG A 117 0.10 -32.64 14.00
C ARG A 117 1.06 -32.41 12.82
N PRO A 118 0.62 -32.51 11.56
CA PRO A 118 1.44 -32.12 10.42
C PRO A 118 1.79 -30.63 10.51
N LEU A 119 3.07 -30.29 10.31
CA LEU A 119 3.54 -28.91 10.27
C LEU A 119 3.18 -28.23 8.95
N PHE A 120 3.17 -28.99 7.85
CA PHE A 120 2.87 -28.53 6.50
C PHE A 120 1.59 -29.15 5.95
N ALA A 121 0.87 -28.38 5.13
CA ALA A 121 -0.19 -28.85 4.25
C ALA A 121 0.19 -28.50 2.81
N PHE A 122 0.16 -29.50 1.93
CA PHE A 122 0.41 -29.33 0.50
C PHE A 122 -0.93 -29.14 -0.21
N THR A 123 -1.19 -27.91 -0.68
CA THR A 123 -2.47 -27.52 -1.29
C THR A 123 -2.27 -26.36 -2.26
N ASP A 124 -2.81 -26.47 -3.46
CA ASP A 124 -2.69 -25.43 -4.50
C ASP A 124 -3.50 -24.15 -4.19
N THR A 125 -4.42 -24.20 -3.22
CA THR A 125 -5.31 -23.07 -2.87
C THR A 125 -5.60 -22.98 -1.38
N PHE A 126 -5.88 -21.76 -0.90
CA PHE A 126 -6.35 -21.51 0.46
C PHE A 126 -7.87 -21.77 0.66
N GLY A 127 -8.61 -22.22 -0.35
CA GLY A 127 -10.08 -22.35 -0.29
C GLY A 127 -10.60 -23.52 0.58
N SER A 128 -9.76 -24.55 0.75
CA SER A 128 -10.09 -25.82 1.42
C SER A 128 -10.01 -25.78 2.95
N PHE A 129 -9.17 -24.93 3.53
CA PHE A 129 -8.89 -24.89 4.96
C PHE A 129 -10.13 -24.50 5.79
N ALA A 130 -10.42 -25.20 6.88
CA ALA A 130 -11.37 -24.77 7.89
C ALA A 130 -10.66 -24.30 9.17
N HIS A 131 -11.37 -23.68 10.12
CA HIS A 131 -10.78 -23.20 11.38
C HIS A 131 -10.09 -24.28 12.23
N ARG A 132 -10.39 -25.57 12.01
CA ARG A 132 -9.73 -26.72 12.63
C ARG A 132 -8.33 -26.98 12.05
N ASP A 133 -8.09 -26.57 10.81
CA ASP A 133 -6.88 -26.77 10.01
C ASP A 133 -5.95 -25.52 10.09
N ALA A 134 -6.24 -24.60 11.01
CA ALA A 134 -5.42 -23.42 11.28
C ALA A 134 -4.12 -23.78 12.03
N ASN A 135 -3.15 -22.87 11.97
CA ASN A 135 -1.79 -23.02 12.51
C ASN A 135 -1.00 -24.14 11.81
N VAL A 136 -1.15 -24.24 10.48
CA VAL A 136 -0.39 -25.11 9.59
C VAL A 136 0.30 -24.22 8.54
N TYR A 137 1.50 -24.60 8.12
CA TYR A 137 2.20 -23.93 7.02
C TYR A 137 1.75 -24.50 5.67
N VAL A 138 1.43 -23.64 4.72
CA VAL A 138 1.24 -24.04 3.32
C VAL A 138 2.48 -23.65 2.55
N ASP A 139 3.03 -24.60 1.83
CA ASP A 139 4.22 -24.44 1.02
C ASP A 139 3.83 -24.21 -0.44
N PHE A 140 4.38 -23.17 -1.04
CA PHE A 140 4.26 -22.83 -2.45
C PHE A 140 5.64 -22.46 -2.96
N THR A 141 5.96 -22.77 -4.20
CA THR A 141 7.21 -22.32 -4.82
C THR A 141 7.24 -20.80 -4.96
N LEU A 142 8.43 -20.21 -5.08
CA LEU A 142 8.53 -18.77 -5.35
C LEU A 142 7.90 -18.41 -6.71
N ASP A 143 7.95 -19.33 -7.67
CA ASP A 143 7.36 -19.16 -9.00
C ASP A 143 5.83 -19.22 -8.98
N GLU A 144 5.22 -20.09 -8.17
CA GLU A 144 3.77 -20.07 -7.89
C GLU A 144 3.34 -18.73 -7.27
N TRP A 145 4.08 -18.26 -6.26
CA TRP A 145 3.83 -16.94 -5.67
C TRP A 145 3.96 -15.81 -6.68
N ASN A 146 4.98 -15.83 -7.55
CA ASN A 146 5.18 -14.82 -8.58
C ASN A 146 4.13 -14.89 -9.70
N ALA A 147 3.67 -16.10 -10.07
CA ALA A 147 2.61 -16.30 -11.04
C ALA A 147 1.25 -15.79 -10.53
N VAL A 148 0.96 -15.95 -9.24
CA VAL A 148 -0.30 -15.48 -8.63
C VAL A 148 -0.21 -14.02 -8.16
N LEU A 149 0.97 -13.49 -7.82
CA LEU A 149 1.19 -12.11 -7.36
C LEU A 149 2.33 -11.38 -8.13
N PRO A 150 2.24 -11.23 -9.47
CA PRO A 150 3.29 -10.63 -10.30
C PRO A 150 3.46 -9.11 -10.11
N GLU A 151 2.60 -8.46 -9.31
CA GLU A 151 2.78 -7.09 -8.80
C GLU A 151 3.86 -6.99 -7.70
N GLY A 152 4.19 -8.12 -7.06
CA GLY A 152 5.25 -8.24 -6.07
C GLY A 152 4.77 -8.63 -4.67
N LEU A 153 5.67 -9.29 -3.92
CA LEU A 153 5.39 -9.83 -2.60
C LEU A 153 5.68 -8.82 -1.47
N PRO A 154 4.97 -8.90 -0.32
CA PRO A 154 5.26 -8.06 0.83
C PRO A 154 6.71 -8.22 1.33
N ALA A 155 7.40 -7.11 1.60
CA ALA A 155 8.80 -7.14 2.07
C ALA A 155 9.02 -7.95 3.37
N GLY A 156 8.00 -8.10 4.22
CA GLY A 156 8.07 -8.96 5.42
C GLY A 156 8.00 -10.46 5.11
N MET A 157 7.33 -10.83 4.01
CA MET A 157 7.22 -12.20 3.48
C MET A 157 8.53 -12.59 2.78
N MET A 158 9.06 -11.73 1.89
CA MET A 158 10.35 -11.98 1.22
C MET A 158 11.48 -12.21 2.23
N LYS A 159 11.53 -11.44 3.32
CA LYS A 159 12.49 -11.66 4.42
C LYS A 159 12.28 -12.99 5.14
N GLU A 160 11.04 -13.43 5.31
CA GLU A 160 10.76 -14.76 5.90
C GLU A 160 11.32 -15.87 5.00
N PHE A 161 11.08 -15.78 3.69
CA PHE A 161 11.56 -16.75 2.71
C PHE A 161 13.10 -16.76 2.60
N GLN A 162 13.74 -15.59 2.66
CA GLN A 162 15.20 -15.46 2.70
C GLN A 162 15.82 -16.11 3.95
N GLU A 163 15.27 -15.82 5.13
CA GLU A 163 15.81 -16.32 6.40
C GLU A 163 15.51 -17.82 6.61
N THR A 164 14.36 -18.31 6.14
CA THR A 164 13.91 -19.70 6.33
C THR A 164 14.23 -20.63 5.15
N ARG A 165 14.70 -20.08 4.03
CA ARG A 165 15.01 -20.77 2.76
C ARG A 165 13.87 -21.61 2.18
N ARG A 166 12.62 -21.33 2.56
CA ARG A 166 11.42 -22.01 2.06
C ARG A 166 10.26 -21.00 1.95
N CYS A 167 9.44 -21.13 0.93
CA CYS A 167 8.39 -20.17 0.59
C CYS A 167 7.03 -20.46 1.28
N ALA A 168 7.11 -21.04 2.48
CA ALA A 168 5.96 -21.47 3.26
C ALA A 168 5.34 -20.34 4.10
N VAL A 169 4.00 -20.29 4.17
CA VAL A 169 3.23 -19.29 4.94
C VAL A 169 2.27 -19.95 5.92
N MET A 170 2.13 -19.41 7.13
CA MET A 170 1.20 -19.93 8.14
C MET A 170 -0.26 -19.51 7.87
N VAL A 171 -1.16 -20.49 7.79
CA VAL A 171 -2.61 -20.26 7.77
C VAL A 171 -3.09 -19.93 9.19
N ARG A 172 -3.24 -18.63 9.45
CA ARG A 172 -3.69 -18.10 10.75
C ARG A 172 -5.21 -18.11 10.89
N LYS A 173 -5.72 -18.30 12.12
CA LYS A 173 -7.16 -18.24 12.44
C LYS A 173 -7.80 -16.92 11.96
N THR A 174 -7.09 -15.81 12.11
CA THR A 174 -7.52 -14.45 11.72
C THR A 174 -7.55 -14.23 10.20
N PHE A 175 -6.76 -14.98 9.43
CA PHE A 175 -6.85 -14.99 7.97
C PHE A 175 -8.09 -15.77 7.51
N LEU A 176 -8.40 -16.91 8.16
CA LEU A 176 -9.62 -17.66 7.88
C LEU A 176 -10.88 -16.83 8.20
N ASP A 177 -10.90 -16.09 9.32
CA ASP A 177 -11.99 -15.14 9.64
C ASP A 177 -12.21 -14.10 8.51
N LEU A 178 -11.12 -13.57 7.95
CA LEU A 178 -11.14 -12.57 6.87
C LEU A 178 -11.63 -13.17 5.54
N ARG A 179 -11.07 -14.32 5.14
CA ARG A 179 -11.48 -15.09 3.95
C ARG A 179 -12.96 -15.46 4.03
N ASP A 180 -13.39 -16.00 5.17
CA ASP A 180 -14.76 -16.44 5.36
C ASP A 180 -15.75 -15.26 5.42
N ASN A 181 -15.33 -14.07 5.87
CA ASN A 181 -16.15 -12.87 5.72
C ASN A 181 -16.47 -12.59 4.24
N PHE A 182 -15.46 -12.67 3.36
CA PHE A 182 -15.66 -12.48 1.92
C PHE A 182 -16.45 -13.61 1.26
N ARG A 183 -16.20 -14.87 1.65
CA ARG A 183 -16.99 -16.02 1.19
C ARG A 183 -18.49 -15.87 1.49
N ARG A 184 -18.84 -15.38 2.68
CA ARG A 184 -20.25 -15.14 3.10
C ARG A 184 -20.93 -13.97 2.35
N ILE A 185 -20.16 -13.02 1.81
CA ILE A 185 -20.71 -11.92 0.98
C ILE A 185 -21.14 -12.44 -0.40
N VAL A 186 -20.40 -13.41 -0.93
CA VAL A 186 -20.61 -13.99 -2.26
C VAL A 186 -21.63 -15.11 -2.25
N ASP A 187 -21.59 -15.98 -1.23
CA ASP A 187 -22.56 -17.06 -1.04
C ASP A 187 -23.29 -16.91 0.31
N PRO A 188 -24.42 -16.18 0.33
CA PRO A 188 -25.24 -16.03 1.54
C PRO A 188 -25.91 -17.34 1.99
N ALA A 189 -26.09 -18.32 1.10
CA ALA A 189 -26.78 -19.57 1.42
C ALA A 189 -25.98 -20.46 2.37
N VAL A 190 -24.66 -20.27 2.44
CA VAL A 190 -23.74 -21.03 3.30
C VAL A 190 -23.85 -20.69 4.80
N THR A 191 -24.61 -19.66 5.21
CA THR A 191 -24.66 -19.26 6.64
C THR A 191 -26.02 -18.83 7.20
N THR A 192 -26.43 -19.49 8.29
CA THR A 192 -27.69 -19.25 9.02
C THR A 192 -27.57 -18.39 10.28
N LYS A 193 -26.44 -17.68 10.52
CA LYS A 193 -26.22 -16.92 11.77
C LYS A 193 -25.51 -15.56 11.62
N LEU A 194 -26.30 -14.50 11.79
CA LEU A 194 -25.99 -13.19 12.42
C LEU A 194 -24.52 -12.86 12.74
N LYS A 195 -23.75 -12.44 11.73
CA LYS A 195 -22.68 -11.45 11.87
C LYS A 195 -22.73 -10.52 10.66
N ASP A 196 -22.66 -9.21 10.89
CA ASP A 196 -22.64 -8.23 9.80
C ASP A 196 -21.39 -8.45 8.93
N THR A 197 -21.61 -8.90 7.70
CA THR A 197 -20.56 -9.09 6.69
C THR A 197 -20.03 -7.75 6.23
N LYS A 198 -18.72 -7.55 6.30
CA LYS A 198 -18.08 -6.26 5.95
C LYS A 198 -17.47 -6.34 4.56
N LYS A 199 -18.03 -5.58 3.60
CA LYS A 199 -17.44 -5.42 2.26
C LYS A 199 -16.15 -4.61 2.30
N GLN A 200 -16.10 -3.59 3.16
CA GLN A 200 -14.95 -2.71 3.32
C GLN A 200 -14.27 -2.98 4.67
N ILE A 201 -12.97 -3.33 4.61
CA ILE A 201 -12.19 -3.72 5.78
C ILE A 201 -10.85 -2.95 5.79
N VAL A 202 -10.47 -2.46 6.97
CA VAL A 202 -9.11 -1.97 7.22
C VAL A 202 -8.41 -2.89 8.21
N LEU A 203 -7.38 -3.63 7.77
CA LEU A 203 -6.54 -4.42 8.67
C LEU A 203 -5.61 -3.47 9.44
N ASP A 204 -5.86 -3.31 10.74
CA ASP A 204 -5.06 -2.49 11.67
C ASP A 204 -4.45 -3.41 12.75
N GLY A 205 -3.42 -2.97 13.46
CA GLY A 205 -2.78 -3.76 14.52
C GLY A 205 -1.26 -3.56 14.61
N PRO A 206 -0.59 -4.18 15.59
CA PRO A 206 0.83 -3.93 15.88
C PRO A 206 1.78 -4.08 14.69
N ARG A 207 2.94 -3.42 14.74
CA ARG A 207 4.01 -3.63 13.75
C ARG A 207 4.38 -5.13 13.70
N SER A 208 4.64 -5.63 12.50
CA SER A 208 5.09 -7.01 12.24
C SER A 208 4.18 -8.14 12.76
N CYS A 209 2.86 -7.91 12.86
CA CYS A 209 1.87 -8.98 13.16
C CYS A 209 1.33 -9.75 11.93
N GLY A 210 1.86 -9.54 10.72
CA GLY A 210 1.49 -10.33 9.53
C GLY A 210 0.34 -9.81 8.66
N LYS A 211 -0.11 -8.55 8.84
CA LYS A 211 -1.21 -7.96 8.04
C LYS A 211 -1.01 -8.01 6.53
N SER A 212 0.18 -7.60 6.06
CA SER A 212 0.53 -7.63 4.63
C SER A 212 0.55 -9.05 4.06
N ILE A 213 0.98 -10.03 4.86
CA ILE A 213 0.97 -11.46 4.50
C ILE A 213 -0.47 -11.96 4.35
N ALA A 214 -1.33 -11.66 5.33
CA ALA A 214 -2.75 -12.02 5.27
C ALA A 214 -3.49 -11.37 4.09
N LEU A 215 -3.11 -10.14 3.68
CA LEU A 215 -3.64 -9.52 2.48
C LEU A 215 -3.15 -10.22 1.20
N ALA A 216 -1.87 -10.56 1.10
CA ALA A 216 -1.33 -11.30 -0.04
C ALA A 216 -1.98 -12.70 -0.18
N MET A 217 -2.16 -13.42 0.93
CA MET A 217 -2.90 -14.70 0.97
C MET A 217 -4.37 -14.54 0.56
N LEU A 218 -5.01 -13.41 0.90
CA LEU A 218 -6.38 -13.12 0.48
C LEU A 218 -6.47 -12.85 -1.03
N VAL A 219 -5.50 -12.14 -1.60
CA VAL A 219 -5.41 -11.91 -3.04
C VAL A 219 -5.17 -13.23 -3.78
N HIS A 220 -4.25 -14.07 -3.29
CA HIS A 220 -4.05 -15.41 -3.83
C HIS A 220 -5.34 -16.22 -3.83
N TRP A 221 -6.05 -16.27 -2.71
CA TRP A 221 -7.33 -16.96 -2.62
C TRP A 221 -8.36 -16.41 -3.62
N ALA A 222 -8.58 -15.09 -3.63
CA ALA A 222 -9.55 -14.45 -4.52
C ALA A 222 -9.21 -14.67 -6.01
N ARG A 223 -7.92 -14.70 -6.37
CA ARG A 223 -7.45 -15.05 -7.71
C ARG A 223 -7.75 -16.51 -8.07
N THR A 224 -7.53 -17.46 -7.15
CA THR A 224 -7.88 -18.87 -7.35
C THR A 224 -9.39 -19.15 -7.41
N GLU A 225 -10.21 -18.37 -6.70
CA GLU A 225 -11.69 -18.39 -6.83
C GLU A 225 -12.17 -17.64 -8.10
N GLY A 226 -11.25 -17.10 -8.90
CA GLY A 226 -11.56 -16.43 -10.16
C GLY A 226 -12.21 -15.06 -10.00
N TRP A 227 -11.75 -14.23 -9.07
CA TRP A 227 -12.17 -12.83 -8.92
C TRP A 227 -11.26 -11.89 -9.71
N LEU A 228 -11.74 -10.68 -10.04
CA LEU A 228 -10.91 -9.61 -10.60
C LEU A 228 -10.29 -8.82 -9.44
N VAL A 229 -8.97 -8.90 -9.27
CA VAL A 229 -8.30 -8.32 -8.08
C VAL A 229 -7.34 -7.21 -8.47
N PHE A 230 -7.67 -5.99 -8.03
CA PHE A 230 -6.79 -4.82 -8.08
C PHE A 230 -5.88 -4.82 -6.84
N TYR A 231 -4.67 -5.36 -6.99
CA TYR A 231 -3.71 -5.49 -5.89
C TYR A 231 -2.63 -4.39 -5.95
N VAL A 232 -2.40 -3.74 -4.81
CA VAL A 232 -1.33 -2.75 -4.61
C VAL A 232 -0.47 -3.19 -3.42
N PRO A 233 0.67 -3.87 -3.63
CA PRO A 233 1.55 -4.32 -2.54
C PRO A 233 2.30 -3.16 -1.85
N GLN A 234 2.42 -2.00 -2.50
CA GLN A 234 3.10 -0.82 -1.95
C GLN A 234 2.30 0.46 -2.19
N GLY A 235 1.26 0.70 -1.38
CA GLY A 235 0.48 1.95 -1.43
C GLY A 235 1.32 3.22 -1.15
N LYS A 236 2.53 3.07 -0.59
CA LYS A 236 3.49 4.16 -0.41
C LYS A 236 4.00 4.75 -1.73
N ASP A 237 4.19 3.93 -2.77
CA ASP A 237 4.66 4.35 -4.10
C ASP A 237 3.74 5.39 -4.75
N TRP A 238 2.45 5.42 -4.36
CA TRP A 238 1.47 6.39 -4.86
C TRP A 238 1.69 7.81 -4.29
N THR A 239 2.44 7.92 -3.19
CA THR A 239 2.65 9.17 -2.44
C THR A 239 4.13 9.53 -2.25
N HIS A 240 5.06 8.73 -2.78
CA HIS A 240 6.50 8.92 -2.62
C HIS A 240 7.24 8.58 -3.92
N GLY A 241 8.15 9.47 -4.33
CA GLY A 241 9.00 9.26 -5.52
C GLY A 241 8.31 9.52 -6.86
N GLY A 242 9.11 9.46 -7.94
CA GLY A 242 8.63 9.70 -9.31
C GLY A 242 8.42 11.19 -9.66
N PHE A 243 7.86 11.39 -10.86
CA PHE A 243 7.49 12.71 -11.39
C PHE A 243 6.06 13.07 -10.99
N PHE A 244 5.85 14.32 -10.57
CA PHE A 244 4.53 14.86 -10.25
C PHE A 244 4.38 16.28 -10.79
N TYR A 245 3.15 16.70 -11.07
CA TYR A 245 2.80 18.07 -11.45
C TYR A 245 1.41 18.43 -10.89
N ARG A 246 1.07 19.72 -10.86
CA ARG A 246 -0.28 20.19 -10.49
C ARG A 246 -1.16 20.21 -11.74
N ASN A 247 -2.29 19.50 -11.70
CA ASN A 247 -3.25 19.49 -12.79
C ASN A 247 -3.95 20.86 -12.87
N THR A 248 -3.95 21.44 -14.06
CA THR A 248 -4.52 22.77 -14.35
C THR A 248 -6.05 22.81 -14.31
N TYR A 249 -6.71 21.66 -14.46
CA TYR A 249 -8.17 21.54 -14.57
C TYR A 249 -8.84 21.05 -13.29
N SER A 250 -8.13 20.28 -12.47
CA SER A 250 -8.72 19.58 -11.31
C SER A 250 -8.22 20.05 -9.94
N ASP A 251 -7.24 20.95 -9.89
CA ASP A 251 -6.56 21.45 -8.67
C ASP A 251 -5.85 20.37 -7.82
N PHE A 252 -5.87 19.12 -8.26
CA PHE A 252 -5.14 17.99 -7.69
C PHE A 252 -3.74 17.85 -8.32
N PHE A 253 -2.93 16.97 -7.75
CA PHE A 253 -1.59 16.64 -8.23
C PHE A 253 -1.57 15.26 -8.91
N ASP A 254 -0.97 15.21 -10.08
CA ASP A 254 -0.92 14.04 -10.95
C ASP A 254 0.47 13.40 -10.93
N THR A 255 0.52 12.06 -10.96
CA THR A 255 1.77 11.28 -10.90
C THR A 255 1.84 10.24 -12.05
N PRO A 256 2.11 10.67 -13.29
CA PRO A 256 1.88 9.86 -14.50
C PRO A 256 2.81 8.64 -14.62
N LEU A 257 4.07 8.74 -14.18
CA LEU A 257 4.98 7.58 -14.16
C LEU A 257 4.46 6.46 -13.25
N GLN A 258 3.92 6.84 -12.09
CA GLN A 258 3.35 5.89 -11.15
C GLN A 258 2.01 5.33 -11.68
N ALA A 259 1.22 6.15 -12.37
CA ALA A 259 -0.01 5.72 -13.04
C ALA A 259 0.26 4.62 -14.07
N ALA A 260 1.24 4.82 -14.96
CA ALA A 260 1.64 3.82 -15.96
C ALA A 260 2.12 2.52 -15.31
N LYS A 261 2.92 2.60 -14.22
CA LYS A 261 3.33 1.42 -13.43
C LYS A 261 2.13 0.66 -12.86
N ILE A 262 1.17 1.34 -12.25
CA ILE A 262 -0.05 0.73 -11.70
C ILE A 262 -0.86 0.00 -12.79
N LEU A 263 -0.98 0.61 -13.97
CA LEU A 263 -1.67 0.01 -15.11
C LEU A 263 -0.95 -1.24 -15.62
N GLN A 264 0.38 -1.21 -15.73
CA GLN A 264 1.21 -2.38 -16.06
C GLN A 264 1.06 -3.48 -15.01
N ASP A 265 1.18 -3.15 -13.72
CA ASP A 265 1.05 -4.11 -12.62
C ASP A 265 -0.32 -4.80 -12.63
N PHE A 266 -1.41 -4.05 -12.79
CA PHE A 266 -2.77 -4.60 -12.85
C PHE A 266 -3.01 -5.50 -14.07
N LEU A 267 -2.33 -5.25 -15.19
CA LEU A 267 -2.42 -6.05 -16.41
C LEU A 267 -1.84 -7.46 -16.24
N LYS A 268 -0.69 -7.58 -15.55
CA LYS A 268 0.14 -8.81 -15.47
C LYS A 268 -0.63 -10.10 -15.14
N TYR A 269 -1.59 -10.04 -14.22
CA TYR A 269 -2.42 -11.20 -13.86
C TYR A 269 -3.78 -11.21 -14.56
N ASN A 270 -4.37 -10.04 -14.82
CA ASN A 270 -5.78 -9.93 -15.19
C ASN A 270 -6.03 -9.84 -16.71
N GLU A 271 -4.99 -9.82 -17.55
CA GLU A 271 -5.06 -9.60 -19.02
C GLU A 271 -6.23 -10.34 -19.70
N THR A 272 -6.31 -11.66 -19.55
CA THR A 272 -7.34 -12.51 -20.20
C THR A 272 -8.77 -12.16 -19.81
N ARG A 273 -8.97 -11.59 -18.62
CA ARG A 273 -10.28 -11.15 -18.09
C ARG A 273 -10.60 -9.73 -18.54
N LEU A 274 -9.60 -8.86 -18.59
CA LEU A 274 -9.75 -7.47 -19.02
C LEU A 274 -10.11 -7.36 -20.52
N GLN A 275 -9.69 -8.34 -21.33
CA GLN A 275 -10.10 -8.50 -22.74
C GLN A 275 -11.57 -8.91 -22.90
N GLN A 276 -12.19 -9.52 -21.87
CA GLN A 276 -13.58 -9.98 -21.91
C GLN A 276 -14.57 -8.93 -21.36
N LEU A 277 -14.07 -7.91 -20.66
CA LEU A 277 -14.88 -6.89 -20.00
C LEU A 277 -14.94 -5.62 -20.87
N PRO A 278 -16.12 -5.22 -21.39
CA PRO A 278 -16.28 -3.97 -22.12
C PRO A 278 -16.23 -2.76 -21.18
N CYS A 279 -15.77 -1.61 -21.69
CA CYS A 279 -15.98 -0.32 -21.03
C CYS A 279 -17.49 -0.01 -20.99
N GLN A 280 -18.00 0.40 -19.82
CA GLN A 280 -19.42 0.77 -19.65
C GLN A 280 -19.62 2.28 -19.53
N ASN A 281 -18.59 3.01 -19.13
CA ASN A 281 -18.62 4.46 -19.08
C ASN A 281 -17.90 5.04 -20.31
N PHE A 282 -18.45 6.12 -20.86
CA PHE A 282 -17.99 6.78 -22.09
C PHE A 282 -17.61 8.26 -21.90
N GLU A 283 -17.51 8.79 -20.67
CA GLU A 283 -16.99 10.17 -20.49
C GLU A 283 -15.54 10.27 -21.07
N PRO A 284 -15.15 11.39 -21.69
CA PRO A 284 -13.77 11.57 -22.17
C PRO A 284 -12.72 11.46 -21.05
N ILE A 285 -11.56 10.93 -21.38
CA ILE A 285 -10.41 10.80 -20.47
C ILE A 285 -9.68 12.15 -20.43
N PRO A 286 -9.48 12.79 -19.25
CA PRO A 286 -8.69 14.01 -19.16
C PRO A 286 -7.21 13.72 -19.46
N LEU A 287 -6.62 14.53 -20.33
CA LEU A 287 -5.20 14.45 -20.67
C LEU A 287 -4.36 15.36 -19.77
N GLY A 288 -3.19 14.85 -19.38
CA GLY A 288 -2.27 15.49 -18.46
C GLY A 288 -0.89 15.77 -19.04
N GLU A 289 0.02 16.20 -18.18
CA GLU A 289 1.43 16.33 -18.52
C GLU A 289 2.07 14.94 -18.63
N GLY A 290 2.60 14.61 -19.82
CA GLY A 290 3.35 13.39 -20.05
C GLY A 290 4.77 13.54 -19.51
N ALA A 291 5.22 12.59 -18.71
CA ALA A 291 6.54 12.61 -18.10
C ALA A 291 7.64 12.71 -19.18
N GLY A 292 8.39 13.82 -19.17
CA GLY A 292 9.44 14.10 -20.16
C GLY A 292 8.96 14.63 -21.52
N VAL A 293 7.65 14.75 -21.73
CA VAL A 293 7.04 15.20 -23.00
C VAL A 293 6.30 16.55 -22.85
N GLY A 294 5.85 16.88 -21.63
CA GLY A 294 5.08 18.09 -21.34
C GLY A 294 3.57 17.90 -21.58
N MET A 295 2.82 18.98 -21.77
CA MET A 295 1.40 18.88 -22.15
C MET A 295 1.23 18.72 -23.66
N MET A 296 0.24 17.91 -24.05
CA MET A 296 -0.13 17.74 -25.46
C MET A 296 -0.78 19.02 -25.99
N LYS A 297 -0.39 19.47 -27.18
CA LYS A 297 -0.90 20.72 -27.75
C LYS A 297 -2.23 20.49 -28.47
N GLY A 298 -3.30 21.12 -27.99
CA GLY A 298 -4.59 21.20 -28.68
C GLY A 298 -5.55 20.04 -28.44
N ALA A 299 -5.27 19.17 -27.47
CA ALA A 299 -6.17 18.11 -27.03
C ALA A 299 -6.12 17.98 -25.49
N ASP A 300 -7.18 18.42 -24.83
CA ASP A 300 -7.32 18.43 -23.36
C ASP A 300 -7.97 17.13 -22.85
N THR A 301 -8.62 16.38 -23.75
CA THR A 301 -9.27 15.10 -23.47
C THR A 301 -9.05 14.11 -24.61
N MET A 302 -9.18 12.82 -24.30
CA MET A 302 -9.14 11.71 -25.25
C MET A 302 -10.42 10.89 -25.13
N GLU A 303 -11.11 10.69 -26.24
CA GLU A 303 -12.26 9.80 -26.33
C GLU A 303 -11.79 8.36 -26.59
N MET A 304 -12.45 7.38 -25.98
CA MET A 304 -12.22 5.96 -26.25
C MET A 304 -13.17 5.49 -27.35
N PRO A 305 -12.72 4.65 -28.29
CA PRO A 305 -13.60 4.06 -29.30
C PRO A 305 -14.78 3.30 -28.67
N GLU A 306 -15.98 3.44 -29.24
CA GLU A 306 -17.15 2.68 -28.79
C GLU A 306 -16.90 1.17 -28.94
N GLY A 307 -17.26 0.40 -27.90
CA GLY A 307 -17.00 -1.04 -27.84
C GLY A 307 -15.58 -1.44 -27.39
N SER A 308 -14.72 -0.48 -26.97
CA SER A 308 -13.42 -0.79 -26.38
C SER A 308 -13.55 -1.62 -25.08
N THR A 309 -12.57 -2.49 -24.83
CA THR A 309 -12.47 -3.30 -23.61
C THR A 309 -11.69 -2.58 -22.51
N LEU A 310 -11.78 -3.08 -21.27
CA LEU A 310 -10.93 -2.59 -20.17
C LEU A 310 -9.44 -2.81 -20.46
N TYR A 311 -9.08 -3.85 -21.23
CA TYR A 311 -7.73 -4.05 -21.75
C TYR A 311 -7.27 -2.88 -22.62
N ASP A 312 -8.08 -2.46 -23.61
CA ASP A 312 -7.75 -1.38 -24.54
C ASP A 312 -7.60 -0.02 -23.82
N LEU A 313 -8.44 0.22 -22.81
CA LEU A 313 -8.37 1.38 -21.93
C LEU A 313 -7.03 1.40 -21.16
N ILE A 314 -6.65 0.28 -20.54
CA ILE A 314 -5.39 0.13 -19.81
C ILE A 314 -4.19 0.29 -20.75
N GLN A 315 -4.20 -0.38 -21.90
CA GLN A 315 -3.13 -0.34 -22.89
C GLN A 315 -2.94 1.08 -23.46
N THR A 316 -4.04 1.82 -23.64
CA THR A 316 -4.02 3.24 -24.01
C THR A 316 -3.32 4.08 -22.95
N GLY A 317 -3.60 3.85 -21.66
CA GLY A 317 -2.93 4.53 -20.54
C GLY A 317 -1.47 4.12 -20.33
N ILE A 318 -1.06 2.92 -20.74
CA ILE A 318 0.35 2.49 -20.73
C ILE A 318 1.12 3.12 -21.91
N THR A 319 0.49 3.19 -23.09
CA THR A 319 1.11 3.73 -24.31
C THR A 319 1.20 5.26 -24.28
N HIS A 320 0.19 5.93 -23.74
CA HIS A 320 0.10 7.39 -23.70
C HIS A 320 0.26 7.90 -22.26
N THR A 321 1.47 8.30 -21.89
CA THR A 321 1.81 8.85 -20.55
C THR A 321 0.93 10.03 -20.13
N HIS A 322 0.42 10.80 -21.10
CA HIS A 322 -0.53 11.90 -20.88
C HIS A 322 -1.90 11.41 -20.37
N ALA A 323 -2.35 10.24 -20.81
CA ALA A 323 -3.65 9.67 -20.45
C ALA A 323 -3.58 8.82 -19.18
N SER A 324 -2.41 8.32 -18.77
CA SER A 324 -2.25 7.32 -17.70
C SER A 324 -3.01 7.66 -16.42
N VAL A 325 -2.95 8.91 -15.94
CA VAL A 325 -3.63 9.33 -14.70
C VAL A 325 -5.15 9.35 -14.88
N GLY A 326 -5.64 9.91 -16.00
CA GLY A 326 -7.05 9.89 -16.35
C GLY A 326 -7.60 8.48 -16.52
N VAL A 327 -6.82 7.58 -17.15
CA VAL A 327 -7.12 6.15 -17.29
C VAL A 327 -7.21 5.46 -15.93
N VAL A 328 -6.30 5.70 -14.98
CA VAL A 328 -6.39 5.11 -13.63
C VAL A 328 -7.64 5.56 -12.89
N VAL A 329 -8.01 6.84 -12.98
CA VAL A 329 -9.26 7.37 -12.40
C VAL A 329 -10.50 6.79 -13.09
N ARG A 330 -10.48 6.64 -14.41
CA ARG A 330 -11.57 6.01 -15.16
C ARG A 330 -11.71 4.53 -14.81
N LEU A 331 -10.61 3.78 -14.76
CA LEU A 331 -10.58 2.38 -14.36
C LEU A 331 -11.26 2.17 -13.00
N ARG A 332 -11.08 3.08 -12.03
CA ARG A 332 -11.81 3.05 -10.76
C ARG A 332 -13.34 3.09 -10.96
N LYS A 333 -13.84 3.99 -11.82
CA LYS A 333 -15.27 4.10 -12.15
C LYS A 333 -15.77 2.83 -12.85
N GLU A 334 -15.05 2.35 -13.87
CA GLU A 334 -15.42 1.14 -14.62
C GLU A 334 -15.51 -0.09 -13.70
N LEU A 335 -14.51 -0.30 -12.85
CA LEU A 335 -14.45 -1.44 -11.93
C LEU A 335 -15.59 -1.44 -10.89
N SER A 336 -16.15 -0.27 -10.53
CA SER A 336 -17.36 -0.17 -9.71
C SER A 336 -18.67 -0.40 -10.49
N LEU A 337 -18.63 -0.42 -11.84
CA LEU A 337 -19.77 -0.73 -12.72
C LEU A 337 -19.81 -2.21 -13.15
N VAL A 338 -18.65 -2.89 -13.21
CA VAL A 338 -18.56 -4.34 -13.48
C VAL A 338 -19.38 -5.13 -12.45
N LYS A 339 -20.29 -5.96 -12.94
CA LYS A 339 -21.15 -6.84 -12.11
C LYS A 339 -21.05 -8.32 -12.49
N ASP A 340 -20.53 -8.62 -13.68
CA ASP A 340 -20.42 -9.98 -14.21
C ASP A 340 -19.31 -10.79 -13.52
N VAL A 341 -18.32 -10.09 -12.94
CA VAL A 341 -17.21 -10.67 -12.19
C VAL A 341 -17.08 -9.92 -10.86
N LEU A 342 -16.77 -10.65 -9.80
CA LEU A 342 -16.50 -10.09 -8.48
C LEU A 342 -15.20 -9.29 -8.48
N VAL A 343 -15.27 -8.02 -8.10
CA VAL A 343 -14.11 -7.12 -8.01
C VAL A 343 -13.66 -6.95 -6.56
N LEU A 344 -12.36 -7.12 -6.30
CA LEU A 344 -11.73 -6.88 -5.00
C LEU A 344 -10.59 -5.87 -5.13
N PHE A 345 -10.64 -4.80 -4.35
CA PHE A 345 -9.54 -3.83 -4.22
C PHE A 345 -8.71 -4.17 -2.98
N ALA A 346 -7.45 -4.53 -3.16
CA ALA A 346 -6.54 -4.96 -2.08
C ALA A 346 -5.31 -4.06 -2.02
N ILE A 347 -5.17 -3.23 -0.98
CA ILE A 347 -4.11 -2.20 -0.89
C ILE A 347 -3.32 -2.37 0.40
N ASP A 348 -2.03 -2.73 0.31
CA ASP A 348 -1.11 -2.68 1.46
C ASP A 348 -0.49 -1.29 1.62
N GLN A 349 -0.05 -0.97 2.84
CA GLN A 349 0.46 0.33 3.23
C GLN A 349 -0.56 1.47 3.05
N TYR A 350 -1.86 1.13 3.14
CA TYR A 350 -3.02 2.02 2.95
C TYR A 350 -3.01 3.24 3.89
N ASN A 351 -2.30 3.14 5.03
CA ASN A 351 -2.05 4.27 5.93
C ASN A 351 -1.31 5.44 5.25
N SER A 352 -0.48 5.17 4.23
CA SER A 352 0.25 6.19 3.46
C SER A 352 -0.67 7.15 2.69
N TRP A 353 -1.94 6.79 2.48
CA TRP A 353 -2.94 7.62 1.80
C TRP A 353 -3.68 8.60 2.73
N PHE A 354 -3.42 8.53 4.04
CA PHE A 354 -4.03 9.39 5.06
C PHE A 354 -3.08 10.45 5.64
N THR A 355 -1.85 10.54 5.14
CA THR A 355 -0.83 11.50 5.60
C THR A 355 -0.32 12.38 4.46
N PHE A 356 0.70 13.18 4.76
CA PHE A 356 1.46 13.91 3.74
C PHE A 356 2.26 12.96 2.85
N SER A 357 2.46 13.38 1.61
CA SER A 357 3.31 12.77 0.60
C SER A 357 4.74 13.34 0.69
N ASP A 358 5.70 12.72 0.00
CA ASP A 358 7.05 13.32 -0.18
C ASP A 358 7.01 14.57 -1.07
N PHE A 359 5.94 14.74 -1.86
CA PHE A 359 5.79 15.86 -2.79
C PHE A 359 5.54 17.17 -2.06
N GLN A 360 6.12 18.26 -2.58
CA GLN A 360 6.01 19.58 -1.99
C GLN A 360 5.72 20.63 -3.07
N GLU A 361 4.74 21.48 -2.82
CA GLU A 361 4.40 22.61 -3.68
C GLU A 361 5.20 23.85 -3.24
N PRO A 362 5.96 24.51 -4.12
CA PRO A 362 6.65 25.76 -3.78
C PRO A 362 5.63 26.90 -3.62
N VAL A 363 5.41 27.35 -2.38
CA VAL A 363 4.53 28.49 -2.07
C VAL A 363 5.27 29.82 -2.24
N THR A 364 6.56 29.83 -1.93
CA THR A 364 7.48 30.95 -2.18
C THR A 364 8.85 30.43 -2.58
N VAL A 365 9.74 31.29 -3.06
CA VAL A 365 11.14 30.97 -3.38
C VAL A 365 11.91 30.30 -2.23
N ARG A 366 11.43 30.41 -0.98
CA ARG A 366 12.08 29.84 0.22
C ARG A 366 11.20 28.90 1.06
N SER A 367 9.99 28.59 0.64
CA SER A 367 9.05 27.77 1.43
C SER A 367 8.19 26.89 0.54
N CYS A 368 8.14 25.60 0.90
CA CYS A 368 7.35 24.58 0.21
C CYS A 368 6.30 23.99 1.16
N ARG A 369 5.09 23.77 0.66
CA ARG A 369 3.97 23.12 1.35
C ARG A 369 4.01 21.63 1.05
N SER A 370 4.14 20.79 2.07
CA SER A 370 3.97 19.34 1.91
C SER A 370 2.57 19.04 1.40
N ILE A 371 2.48 18.34 0.27
CA ILE A 371 1.21 17.99 -0.36
C ILE A 371 0.58 16.83 0.43
N HIS A 372 -0.69 16.96 0.79
CA HIS A 372 -1.39 15.89 1.49
C HIS A 372 -1.76 14.77 0.50
N ALA A 373 -1.69 13.48 0.87
CA ALA A 373 -1.94 12.38 -0.06
C ALA A 373 -3.33 12.43 -0.73
N LYS A 374 -4.36 12.91 -0.01
CA LYS A 374 -5.70 13.23 -0.54
C LYS A 374 -5.71 14.21 -1.74
N GLU A 375 -4.67 15.04 -1.88
CA GLU A 375 -4.53 16.04 -2.94
C GLU A 375 -3.90 15.43 -4.21
N LEU A 376 -3.50 14.16 -4.19
CA LEU A 376 -3.05 13.41 -5.36
C LEU A 376 -4.26 12.75 -6.05
N THR A 377 -4.43 12.98 -7.35
CA THR A 377 -5.61 12.60 -8.14
C THR A 377 -5.93 11.10 -8.04
N MET A 378 -4.92 10.24 -8.22
CA MET A 378 -5.11 8.78 -8.14
C MET A 378 -5.47 8.32 -6.73
N VAL A 379 -4.79 8.85 -5.71
CA VAL A 379 -5.07 8.51 -4.31
C VAL A 379 -6.48 8.94 -3.94
N ASN A 380 -6.92 10.14 -4.34
CA ASN A 380 -8.27 10.61 -4.09
C ASN A 380 -9.34 9.66 -4.67
N ALA A 381 -9.13 9.15 -5.90
CA ALA A 381 -10.05 8.22 -6.55
C ALA A 381 -10.13 6.83 -5.86
N TYR A 382 -9.00 6.27 -5.40
CA TYR A 382 -8.97 4.93 -4.81
C TYR A 382 -9.10 4.91 -3.28
N ARG A 383 -8.88 6.03 -2.58
CA ARG A 383 -8.91 6.08 -1.11
C ARG A 383 -10.30 5.92 -0.51
N SER A 384 -11.35 6.38 -1.18
CA SER A 384 -12.71 6.26 -0.61
C SER A 384 -13.13 4.79 -0.51
N MET A 385 -13.49 4.37 0.72
CA MET A 385 -14.15 3.10 1.03
C MET A 385 -15.68 3.27 1.17
N LEU A 386 -16.25 4.42 0.79
CA LEU A 386 -17.71 4.64 0.87
C LEU A 386 -18.48 4.06 -0.33
N HIS A 387 -17.78 3.52 -1.33
CA HIS A 387 -18.36 2.82 -2.47
C HIS A 387 -18.83 1.41 -2.05
N ASN A 388 -19.85 0.87 -2.73
CA ASN A 388 -20.46 -0.44 -2.41
C ASN A 388 -19.63 -1.67 -2.84
N ASP A 389 -18.33 -1.45 -3.10
CA ASP A 389 -17.37 -2.41 -3.62
C ASP A 389 -16.71 -3.21 -2.50
N MET A 390 -16.11 -4.36 -2.82
CA MET A 390 -15.29 -5.10 -1.88
C MET A 390 -13.88 -4.50 -1.84
N MET A 391 -13.44 -4.03 -0.67
CA MET A 391 -12.18 -3.30 -0.53
C MET A 391 -11.49 -3.62 0.80
N VAL A 392 -10.21 -4.00 0.74
CA VAL A 392 -9.37 -4.29 1.89
C VAL A 392 -8.11 -3.44 1.87
N GLY A 393 -7.97 -2.56 2.86
CA GLY A 393 -6.75 -1.80 3.10
C GLY A 393 -5.96 -2.39 4.27
N ALA A 394 -4.68 -2.69 4.10
CA ALA A 394 -3.79 -3.08 5.20
C ALA A 394 -2.93 -1.89 5.65
N PHE A 395 -2.91 -1.63 6.96
CA PHE A 395 -2.06 -0.61 7.57
C PHE A 395 -0.66 -1.14 7.84
N SER A 396 0.36 -0.47 7.34
CA SER A 396 1.76 -0.80 7.62
C SER A 396 2.34 0.18 8.66
N HIS A 397 2.24 -0.17 9.94
CA HIS A 397 2.95 0.54 11.02
C HIS A 397 4.49 0.35 11.00
N SER A 398 5.02 -0.20 9.90
CA SER A 398 6.44 -0.14 9.55
C SER A 398 6.81 1.09 8.73
N THR A 399 5.83 1.76 8.09
CA THR A 399 6.06 3.06 7.45
C THR A 399 6.02 4.17 8.51
N ALA A 400 6.77 5.26 8.29
CA ALA A 400 6.96 6.35 9.25
C ALA A 400 5.76 7.31 9.37
N VAL A 401 4.55 6.76 9.30
CA VAL A 401 3.26 7.45 9.10
C VAL A 401 2.58 7.83 10.43
N GLY A 402 3.10 7.33 11.56
CA GLY A 402 2.57 7.59 12.89
C GLY A 402 1.24 6.87 13.18
N LYS A 403 0.65 7.12 14.35
CA LYS A 403 -0.66 6.57 14.72
C LYS A 403 -1.78 7.44 14.15
N LEU A 404 -2.52 6.90 13.18
CA LEU A 404 -3.74 7.53 12.65
C LEU A 404 -4.88 7.49 13.69
N ARG A 405 -5.77 8.49 13.64
CA ARG A 405 -7.01 8.56 14.44
C ARG A 405 -7.85 7.29 14.21
N GLN A 406 -8.65 6.87 15.19
CA GLN A 406 -9.47 5.65 15.08
C GLN A 406 -10.50 5.74 13.94
N GLU A 407 -11.18 6.87 13.83
CA GLU A 407 -12.02 7.21 12.69
C GLU A 407 -11.16 7.88 11.61
N LEU A 408 -11.35 7.45 10.37
CA LEU A 408 -10.72 8.04 9.19
C LEU A 408 -11.79 8.75 8.37
N PRO A 409 -11.47 9.88 7.73
CA PRO A 409 -12.30 10.37 6.63
C PRO A 409 -12.43 9.29 5.54
N ASP A 410 -13.58 9.25 4.87
CA ASP A 410 -13.83 8.43 3.68
C ASP A 410 -13.80 6.90 3.92
N VAL A 411 -13.86 6.45 5.18
CA VAL A 411 -13.90 5.03 5.57
C VAL A 411 -15.10 4.77 6.50
N PRO A 412 -15.90 3.71 6.27
CA PRO A 412 -17.04 3.38 7.13
C PRO A 412 -16.65 3.17 8.60
N SER A 413 -17.51 3.62 9.51
CA SER A 413 -17.36 3.35 10.94
C SER A 413 -17.40 1.84 11.20
N GLY A 414 -16.43 1.35 11.99
CA GLY A 414 -16.30 -0.09 12.25
C GLY A 414 -15.67 -0.92 11.12
N ALA A 415 -15.21 -0.33 10.01
CA ALA A 415 -14.46 -1.08 8.97
C ALA A 415 -13.13 -1.66 9.48
N ARG A 416 -12.57 -1.13 10.59
CA ARG A 416 -11.33 -1.64 11.17
C ARG A 416 -11.48 -3.04 11.76
N LEU A 417 -10.57 -3.93 11.37
CA LEU A 417 -10.36 -5.25 11.92
C LEU A 417 -8.97 -5.29 12.55
N MET A 418 -8.91 -5.56 13.85
CA MET A 418 -7.65 -5.65 14.59
C MET A 418 -7.00 -7.01 14.36
N PHE A 419 -5.83 -7.01 13.72
CA PHE A 419 -5.03 -8.18 13.44
C PHE A 419 -4.05 -8.42 14.61
N PRO A 420 -4.26 -9.47 15.43
CA PRO A 420 -3.45 -9.71 16.61
C PRO A 420 -2.04 -10.21 16.25
N ARG A 421 -1.16 -10.10 17.25
CA ARG A 421 0.12 -10.81 17.29
C ARG A 421 -0.12 -12.33 17.35
N TYR A 422 0.94 -13.13 17.28
CA TYR A 422 0.80 -14.58 17.41
C TYR A 422 0.18 -14.95 18.77
N THR A 423 -0.71 -15.93 18.78
CA THR A 423 -1.16 -16.62 20.01
C THR A 423 -0.11 -17.64 20.47
N LEU A 424 -0.30 -18.25 21.64
CA LEU A 424 0.58 -19.32 22.12
C LEU A 424 0.65 -20.50 21.13
N ASP A 425 -0.50 -21.00 20.66
CA ASP A 425 -0.58 -22.07 19.66
C ASP A 425 0.17 -21.71 18.35
N GLU A 426 0.00 -20.47 17.87
CA GLU A 426 0.67 -20.02 16.65
C GLU A 426 2.19 -19.88 16.88
N ALA A 427 2.59 -19.33 18.02
CA ALA A 427 3.99 -19.14 18.40
C ALA A 427 4.73 -20.47 18.57
N GLU A 428 4.07 -21.49 19.10
CA GLU A 428 4.60 -22.85 19.18
C GLU A 428 4.85 -23.42 17.78
N THR A 429 3.86 -23.34 16.88
CA THR A 429 4.01 -23.77 15.48
C THR A 429 5.13 -23.00 14.76
N VAL A 430 5.24 -21.67 14.93
CA VAL A 430 6.35 -20.87 14.37
C VAL A 430 7.70 -21.38 14.88
N CYS A 431 7.82 -21.70 16.17
CA CYS A 431 9.08 -22.21 16.72
C CYS A 431 9.41 -23.64 16.25
N HIS A 432 8.40 -24.49 16.05
CA HIS A 432 8.57 -25.79 15.38
C HIS A 432 9.07 -25.62 13.95
N TYR A 433 8.53 -24.66 13.19
CA TYR A 433 8.99 -24.31 11.85
C TYR A 433 10.43 -23.81 11.84
N TYR A 434 10.81 -22.90 12.74
CA TYR A 434 12.20 -22.42 12.84
C TYR A 434 13.19 -23.51 13.29
N MET A 435 12.78 -24.45 14.14
CA MET A 435 13.58 -25.66 14.42
C MET A 435 13.74 -26.53 13.17
N ARG A 436 12.65 -26.73 12.41
CA ARG A 436 12.65 -27.54 11.18
C ARG A 436 13.56 -26.97 10.09
N GLN A 437 13.62 -25.64 9.99
CA GLN A 437 14.52 -24.91 9.07
C GLN A 437 15.93 -24.69 9.64
N LYS A 438 16.26 -25.29 10.78
CA LYS A 438 17.58 -25.19 11.44
C LYS A 438 17.99 -23.76 11.81
N ILE A 439 17.05 -22.82 11.92
CA ILE A 439 17.25 -21.49 12.50
C ILE A 439 17.47 -21.64 14.00
N ILE A 440 16.62 -22.43 14.66
CA ILE A 440 16.80 -22.87 16.05
C ILE A 440 17.58 -24.19 16.03
N ARG A 441 18.60 -24.32 16.87
CA ARG A 441 19.33 -25.60 16.99
C ARG A 441 18.47 -26.64 17.71
N ARG A 442 18.34 -27.85 17.15
CA ARG A 442 17.49 -28.93 17.71
C ARG A 442 17.85 -29.27 19.17
N GLU A 443 19.13 -29.28 19.51
CA GLU A 443 19.64 -29.49 20.88
C GLU A 443 19.19 -28.40 21.86
N ASN A 444 18.97 -27.19 21.35
CA ASN A 444 18.53 -26.05 22.15
C ASN A 444 17.01 -25.88 22.18
N PHE A 445 16.25 -26.57 21.33
CA PHE A 445 14.80 -26.50 21.33
C PHE A 445 14.22 -27.14 22.61
N SER A 446 13.40 -26.39 23.33
CA SER A 446 12.77 -26.80 24.59
C SER A 446 11.53 -25.95 24.83
N GLU A 447 10.51 -26.54 25.48
CA GLU A 447 9.28 -25.84 25.84
C GLU A 447 9.52 -24.50 26.54
N GLU A 448 10.43 -24.47 27.51
CA GLU A 448 10.74 -23.24 28.22
C GLU A 448 11.35 -22.17 27.31
N LYS A 449 12.20 -22.56 26.35
CA LYS A 449 12.91 -21.60 25.52
C LYS A 449 11.99 -20.96 24.49
N TRP A 450 11.12 -21.71 23.83
CA TRP A 450 10.15 -21.11 22.90
C TRP A 450 9.12 -20.24 23.65
N LYS A 451 8.69 -20.66 24.85
CA LYS A 451 7.83 -19.83 25.73
C LYS A 451 8.54 -18.54 26.16
N LYS A 452 9.86 -18.58 26.42
CA LYS A 452 10.68 -17.37 26.69
C LYS A 452 10.80 -16.46 25.45
N ILE A 453 11.01 -17.00 24.23
CA ILE A 453 10.99 -16.21 22.98
C ILE A 453 9.62 -15.52 22.81
N TYR A 454 8.52 -16.25 22.99
CA TYR A 454 7.16 -15.71 22.90
C TYR A 454 6.92 -14.58 23.92
N TYR A 455 7.37 -14.76 25.16
CA TYR A 455 7.20 -13.74 26.21
C TYR A 455 8.03 -12.48 25.95
N LEU A 456 9.28 -12.63 25.50
CA LEU A 456 10.18 -11.51 25.18
C LEU A 456 9.69 -10.69 23.97
N SER A 457 9.26 -11.36 22.90
CA SER A 457 8.68 -10.73 21.70
C SER A 457 7.22 -10.29 21.88
N ASN A 458 6.56 -10.76 22.94
CA ASN A 458 5.10 -10.68 23.12
C ASN A 458 4.35 -11.04 21.82
N GLY A 459 4.73 -12.17 21.18
CA GLY A 459 4.14 -12.69 19.95
C GLY A 459 4.39 -11.89 18.65
N ASN A 460 5.34 -10.94 18.62
CA ASN A 460 5.70 -10.22 17.38
C ASN A 460 6.51 -11.13 16.45
N GLY A 461 6.01 -11.39 15.23
CA GLY A 461 6.63 -12.35 14.31
C GLY A 461 8.06 -11.98 13.86
N ALA A 462 8.36 -10.69 13.68
CA ALA A 462 9.72 -10.27 13.30
C ALA A 462 10.70 -10.37 14.48
N GLU A 463 10.25 -10.04 15.70
CA GLU A 463 11.07 -10.19 16.90
C GLU A 463 11.27 -11.67 17.26
N MET A 464 10.24 -12.52 17.11
CA MET A 464 10.36 -13.97 17.26
C MET A 464 11.37 -14.57 16.29
N ARG A 465 11.35 -14.15 15.01
CA ARG A 465 12.30 -14.62 13.99
C ARG A 465 13.74 -14.23 14.34
N TRP A 466 13.96 -12.97 14.72
CA TRP A 466 15.27 -12.48 15.13
C TRP A 466 15.79 -13.17 16.40
N LEU A 467 14.94 -13.35 17.42
CA LEU A 467 15.30 -14.04 18.67
C LEU A 467 15.56 -15.55 18.47
N ALA A 468 14.88 -16.19 17.51
CA ALA A 468 15.06 -17.62 17.23
C ALA A 468 16.50 -17.97 16.82
N ALA A 469 17.21 -17.08 16.11
CA ALA A 469 18.60 -17.29 15.72
C ALA A 469 19.61 -17.29 16.90
N PHE A 470 19.19 -16.83 18.09
CA PHE A 470 20.01 -16.82 19.31
C PHE A 470 19.72 -18.01 20.24
N VAL A 471 18.93 -19.00 19.78
CA VAL A 471 18.57 -20.21 20.53
C VAL A 471 19.08 -21.47 19.83
#